data_AF-A0A8H6QVS7-F1
#
_entry.id   AF-A0A8H6QVS7-F1
#
_cell.length_a   1.000
_cell.length_b   1.000
_cell.length_c   1.000
_cell.angle_alpha   90.00
_cell.angle_beta   90.00
_cell.angle_gamma   90.00
#
_symmetry.space_group_name_H-M   'P 1'
#
loop_
_entity.id
_entity.type
_entity.pdbx_description
1 polymer ?
#
loop_
_entity_poly.entity_id
_entity_poly.type
_entity_poly.pdbx_seq_one_letter_code
_entity_poly.pdbx_strand_id
1 'polypeptide(L)'
;MSSVSSVLIRRGTELISARLRERGQSPMNALLGLSIVVLPVVIFGFAIFWVDYTCFHVIATLAAVEDSNPKTYVRLDSEDPNDSVDPNDPEVAAASTTKPITSGLRSATKHLRARGGFWSCFRGFRMYLTFTGFANLGAGFLIQAIVVTPNRSVSVSFFSSFFGQFIGSMLLATLQMAWVHRVIADKSPRSSYRRMLGLQHWPRIAPAAALYNFLRCAALSLPIAAVGPAGAGWTSVTVVAEQGYKGLLRFLAINVLPAACLLPATIPARGIFVRVAASMLPEEDEPIVPFDRLFGGKVKPEIVGGSGKLGLRDAWTTFDRPARTRFVKVILKALAIEVALGVIGILLIARWSWLIDSWRN
;
A
#
# COMPACT_ATOMS: atom_id res chain seq x y z
N MET A 1 67.72 2.40 36.09
CA MET A 1 66.25 2.57 35.91
C MET A 1 65.84 3.02 34.49
N SER A 2 66.77 3.17 33.53
CA SER A 2 66.49 3.65 32.16
C SER A 2 65.97 2.58 31.18
N SER A 3 66.26 1.30 31.41
CA SER A 3 65.89 0.20 30.48
C SER A 3 64.37 -0.05 30.43
N VAL A 4 63.68 -0.02 31.58
CA VAL A 4 62.24 -0.33 31.68
C VAL A 4 61.39 0.74 30.98
N SER A 5 61.81 2.01 31.03
CA SER A 5 61.11 3.11 30.36
C SER A 5 61.17 2.99 28.83
N SER A 6 62.32 2.57 28.28
CA SER A 6 62.46 2.38 26.83
C SER A 6 61.57 1.26 26.28
N VAL A 7 61.38 0.18 27.06
CA VAL A 7 60.52 -0.95 26.69
C VAL A 7 59.04 -0.57 26.75
N LEU A 8 58.64 0.23 27.74
CA LEU A 8 57.26 0.73 27.86
C LEU A 8 56.91 1.73 26.76
N ILE A 9 57.83 2.63 26.41
CA ILE A 9 57.63 3.60 25.31
C ILE A 9 57.56 2.87 23.96
N ARG A 10 58.40 1.85 23.75
CA ARG A 10 58.35 1.03 22.54
C ARG A 10 57.06 0.22 22.42
N ARG A 11 56.59 -0.40 23.51
CA ARG A 11 55.30 -1.12 23.49
C ARG A 11 54.09 -0.19 23.35
N GLY A 12 54.15 0.99 23.96
CA GLY A 12 53.11 2.01 23.80
C GLY A 12 53.01 2.52 22.36
N THR A 13 54.15 2.79 21.72
CA THR A 13 54.19 3.22 20.31
C THR A 13 53.78 2.11 19.34
N GLU A 14 54.15 0.86 19.60
CA GLU A 14 53.68 -0.28 18.79
C GLU A 14 52.15 -0.48 18.91
N LEU A 15 51.57 -0.37 20.11
CA LEU A 15 50.11 -0.45 20.31
C LEU A 15 49.35 0.73 19.69
N ILE A 16 49.92 1.95 19.77
CA ILE A 16 49.34 3.13 19.14
C ILE A 16 49.43 3.02 17.62
N SER A 17 50.55 2.52 17.08
CA SER A 17 50.72 2.29 15.64
C SER A 17 49.80 1.18 15.13
N ALA A 18 49.59 0.11 15.90
CA ALA A 18 48.66 -0.97 15.58
C ALA A 18 47.21 -0.45 15.56
N ARG A 19 46.80 0.33 16.57
CA ARG A 19 45.48 0.98 16.60
C ARG A 19 45.28 2.01 15.50
N LEU A 20 46.31 2.77 15.14
CA LEU A 20 46.24 3.73 14.03
C LEU A 20 46.18 3.03 12.68
N ARG A 21 46.87 1.89 12.51
CA ARG A 21 46.80 1.04 11.32
C ARG A 21 45.44 0.34 11.20
N GLU A 22 44.84 -0.06 12.32
CA GLU A 22 43.49 -0.62 12.40
C GLU A 22 42.41 0.44 12.11
N ARG A 23 42.58 1.67 12.60
CA ARG A 23 41.75 2.84 12.24
C ARG A 23 41.99 3.32 10.79
N GLY A 24 43.07 2.86 10.17
CA GLY A 24 43.41 3.07 8.76
C GLY A 24 42.75 2.10 7.79
N GLN A 25 41.75 1.31 8.22
CA GLN A 25 40.79 0.72 7.28
C GLN A 25 40.12 1.87 6.53
N SER A 26 40.52 2.04 5.26
CA SER A 26 40.20 3.19 4.43
C SER A 26 38.72 3.59 4.56
N PRO A 27 38.38 4.87 4.81
CA PRO A 27 36.99 5.34 4.84
C PRO A 27 36.25 5.00 3.53
N MET A 28 36.97 4.79 2.43
CA MET A 28 36.40 4.29 1.17
C MET A 28 35.85 2.86 1.27
N ASN A 29 36.46 1.96 2.04
CA ASN A 29 36.01 0.58 2.21
C ASN A 29 34.74 0.49 3.07
N ALA A 30 34.64 1.36 4.10
CA ALA A 30 33.41 1.50 4.90
C ALA A 30 32.27 2.12 4.09
N LEU A 31 32.56 3.14 3.27
CA LEU A 31 31.60 3.77 2.37
C LEU A 31 31.13 2.80 1.27
N LEU A 32 32.03 2.00 0.71
CA LEU A 32 31.73 0.95 -0.26
C LEU A 32 30.86 -0.15 0.37
N GLY A 33 31.21 -0.64 1.57
CA GLY A 33 30.40 -1.63 2.29
C GLY A 33 28.98 -1.11 2.61
N LEU A 34 28.87 0.15 3.04
CA LEU A 34 27.57 0.80 3.26
C LEU A 34 26.78 0.91 1.94
N SER A 35 27.41 1.33 0.85
CA SER A 35 26.77 1.46 -0.46
C SER A 35 26.23 0.12 -0.98
N ILE A 36 26.99 -0.96 -0.80
CA ILE A 36 26.63 -2.32 -1.22
C ILE A 36 25.39 -2.85 -0.48
N VAL A 37 25.16 -2.46 0.78
CA VAL A 37 23.96 -2.86 1.53
C VAL A 37 22.80 -1.91 1.28
N VAL A 38 23.05 -0.60 1.26
CA VAL A 38 22.01 0.42 1.09
C VAL A 38 21.38 0.34 -0.30
N LEU A 39 22.16 0.12 -1.36
CA LEU A 39 21.66 0.12 -2.73
C LEU A 39 20.63 -1.01 -2.99
N PRO A 40 20.86 -2.28 -2.63
CA PRO A 40 19.85 -3.33 -2.68
C PRO A 40 18.61 -3.00 -1.83
N VAL A 41 18.80 -2.49 -0.61
CA VAL A 41 17.66 -2.09 0.25
C VAL A 41 16.79 -1.05 -0.45
N VAL A 42 17.40 -0.05 -1.09
CA VAL A 42 16.70 0.98 -1.85
C VAL A 42 16.02 0.40 -3.09
N ILE A 43 16.70 -0.46 -3.86
CA ILE A 43 16.14 -1.08 -5.07
C ILE A 43 14.95 -1.98 -4.73
N PHE A 44 15.11 -2.90 -3.78
CA PHE A 44 14.03 -3.79 -3.36
C PHE A 44 12.92 -3.03 -2.66
N GLY A 45 13.25 -2.03 -1.84
CA GLY A 45 12.25 -1.15 -1.22
C GLY A 45 11.41 -0.42 -2.27
N PHE A 46 12.06 0.14 -3.29
CA PHE A 46 11.37 0.76 -4.42
C PHE A 46 10.53 -0.24 -5.21
N ALA A 47 11.03 -1.46 -5.46
CA ALA A 47 10.29 -2.50 -6.17
C ALA A 47 9.05 -2.96 -5.40
N ILE A 48 9.18 -3.21 -4.09
CA ILE A 48 8.06 -3.58 -3.21
C ILE A 48 7.03 -2.45 -3.21
N PHE A 49 7.47 -1.22 -3.00
CA PHE A 49 6.60 -0.05 -3.02
C PHE A 49 5.88 0.14 -4.36
N TRP A 50 6.58 -0.10 -5.47
CA TRP A 50 6.01 -0.04 -6.81
C TRP A 50 4.90 -1.08 -7.00
N VAL A 51 5.13 -2.32 -6.56
CA VAL A 51 4.15 -3.42 -6.62
C VAL A 51 2.96 -3.13 -5.70
N ASP A 52 3.21 -2.69 -4.47
CA ASP A 52 2.15 -2.31 -3.53
C ASP A 52 1.29 -1.18 -4.10
N TYR A 53 1.90 -0.13 -4.65
CA TYR A 53 1.15 0.96 -5.24
C TYR A 53 0.35 0.52 -6.48
N THR A 54 1.00 -0.18 -7.41
CA THR A 54 0.38 -0.49 -8.70
C THR A 54 -0.62 -1.64 -8.58
N CYS A 55 -0.20 -2.75 -7.99
CA CYS A 55 -0.98 -3.98 -7.96
C CYS A 55 -1.95 -4.00 -6.78
N PHE A 56 -1.45 -3.74 -5.57
CA PHE A 56 -2.28 -3.78 -4.38
C PHE A 56 -3.20 -2.57 -4.32
N HIS A 57 -2.74 -1.35 -4.62
CA HIS A 57 -3.57 -0.14 -4.54
C HIS A 57 -4.38 0.13 -5.82
N VAL A 58 -3.73 0.42 -6.94
CA VAL A 58 -4.41 0.87 -8.17
C VAL A 58 -5.26 -0.23 -8.81
N ILE A 59 -4.68 -1.38 -9.16
CA ILE A 59 -5.39 -2.44 -9.89
C ILE A 59 -6.49 -3.07 -9.03
N ALA A 60 -6.28 -3.23 -7.72
CA ALA A 60 -7.33 -3.76 -6.84
C ALA A 60 -8.51 -2.78 -6.71
N THR A 61 -8.26 -1.47 -6.69
CA THR A 61 -9.33 -0.45 -6.71
C THR A 61 -10.16 -0.56 -7.99
N LEU A 62 -9.50 -0.69 -9.15
CA LEU A 62 -10.19 -0.91 -10.42
C LEU A 62 -10.97 -2.23 -10.42
N ALA A 63 -10.40 -3.30 -9.87
CA ALA A 63 -11.04 -4.62 -9.83
C ALA A 63 -12.28 -4.65 -8.93
N ALA A 64 -12.31 -3.82 -7.89
CA ALA A 64 -13.44 -3.70 -6.95
C ALA A 64 -14.63 -2.95 -7.55
N VAL A 65 -14.39 -2.04 -8.51
CA VAL A 65 -15.47 -1.30 -9.18
C VAL A 65 -15.90 -1.95 -10.48
N GLU A 66 -14.98 -2.58 -11.21
CA GLU A 66 -15.25 -3.18 -12.52
C GLU A 66 -16.41 -4.18 -12.50
N ASP A 67 -17.33 -4.00 -13.44
CA ASP A 67 -18.43 -4.96 -13.63
C ASP A 67 -17.94 -6.27 -14.29
N SER A 68 -18.55 -7.39 -13.90
CA SER A 68 -18.31 -8.69 -14.52
C SER A 68 -18.98 -8.83 -15.88
N ASN A 69 -20.02 -8.04 -16.17
CA ASN A 69 -20.73 -8.04 -17.44
C ASN A 69 -20.79 -6.63 -18.07
N PRO A 70 -19.76 -6.20 -18.81
CA PRO A 70 -19.69 -4.85 -19.37
C PRO A 70 -20.77 -4.55 -20.44
N LYS A 71 -21.47 -5.58 -20.95
CA LYS A 71 -22.47 -5.47 -22.02
C LYS A 71 -23.66 -4.57 -21.66
N THR A 72 -23.94 -4.38 -20.36
CA THR A 72 -25.11 -3.63 -19.89
C THR A 72 -24.95 -2.11 -20.07
N TYR A 73 -23.71 -1.59 -20.17
CA TYR A 73 -23.44 -0.14 -20.13
C TYR A 73 -22.86 0.45 -21.43
N VAL A 74 -22.43 -0.37 -22.39
CA VAL A 74 -21.83 0.07 -23.67
C VAL A 74 -22.90 0.53 -24.70
N ARG A 75 -24.18 0.63 -24.33
CA ARG A 75 -25.27 0.88 -25.29
C ARG A 75 -26.24 2.00 -24.90
N LEU A 76 -25.71 3.17 -24.55
CA LEU A 76 -26.52 4.41 -24.47
C LEU A 76 -25.94 5.57 -25.28
N ASP A 77 -24.72 5.46 -25.84
CA ASP A 77 -24.14 6.51 -26.70
C ASP A 77 -24.51 6.37 -28.18
N SER A 78 -25.36 5.41 -28.54
CA SER A 78 -25.96 5.31 -29.89
C SER A 78 -27.39 5.84 -29.85
N GLU A 79 -27.54 7.17 -29.73
CA GLU A 79 -28.78 7.86 -30.07
C GLU A 79 -28.97 7.80 -31.59
N ASP A 80 -29.53 6.70 -32.08
CA ASP A 80 -30.37 6.71 -33.28
C ASP A 80 -31.40 5.56 -33.17
N PRO A 81 -32.72 5.84 -33.05
CA PRO A 81 -33.73 4.81 -32.80
C PRO A 81 -34.00 3.88 -33.99
N ASN A 82 -33.29 4.06 -35.12
CA ASN A 82 -33.63 3.42 -36.39
C ASN A 82 -32.51 2.54 -36.98
N ASP A 83 -31.37 2.41 -36.32
CA ASP A 83 -30.34 1.47 -36.76
C ASP A 83 -30.59 0.09 -36.16
N SER A 84 -31.16 -0.79 -36.99
CA SER A 84 -31.21 -2.23 -36.73
C SER A 84 -29.77 -2.75 -36.67
N VAL A 85 -29.22 -2.86 -35.47
CA VAL A 85 -27.87 -3.39 -35.24
C VAL A 85 -27.80 -4.83 -35.73
N ASP A 86 -27.02 -5.05 -36.79
CA ASP A 86 -26.68 -6.37 -37.31
C ASP A 86 -25.82 -7.11 -36.26
N PRO A 87 -26.26 -8.28 -35.77
CA PRO A 87 -25.50 -9.07 -34.81
C PRO A 87 -24.17 -9.64 -35.36
N ASN A 88 -23.87 -9.46 -36.66
CA ASN A 88 -22.65 -9.93 -37.30
C ASN A 88 -21.58 -8.85 -37.55
N ASP A 89 -21.79 -7.60 -37.10
CA ASP A 89 -20.77 -6.57 -37.22
C ASP A 89 -19.53 -6.94 -36.36
N PRO A 90 -18.32 -7.04 -36.94
CA PRO A 90 -17.11 -7.41 -36.20
C PRO A 90 -16.76 -6.44 -35.06
N GLU A 91 -17.23 -5.19 -35.09
CA GLU A 91 -17.05 -4.21 -34.01
C GLU A 91 -17.99 -4.51 -32.82
N VAL A 92 -19.22 -4.98 -33.12
CA VAL A 92 -20.21 -5.44 -32.12
C VAL A 92 -19.85 -6.82 -31.57
N ALA A 93 -19.29 -7.70 -32.40
CA ALA A 93 -18.78 -9.02 -31.98
C ALA A 93 -17.57 -8.90 -31.05
N ALA A 94 -16.66 -7.95 -31.31
CA ALA A 94 -15.53 -7.64 -30.43
C ALA A 94 -15.98 -7.04 -29.08
N ALA A 95 -17.01 -6.19 -29.08
CA ALA A 95 -17.63 -5.68 -27.85
C ALA A 95 -18.39 -6.77 -27.04
N SER A 96 -18.86 -7.82 -27.72
CA SER A 96 -19.66 -8.90 -27.12
C SER A 96 -18.87 -9.97 -26.36
N THR A 97 -17.53 -9.92 -26.35
CA THR A 97 -16.68 -10.94 -25.69
C THR A 97 -15.68 -10.37 -24.67
N THR A 98 -15.86 -9.12 -24.26
CA THR A 98 -14.89 -8.38 -23.46
C THR A 98 -14.72 -8.96 -22.06
N LYS A 99 -13.69 -9.80 -21.88
CA LYS A 99 -13.20 -10.22 -20.57
C LYS A 99 -12.91 -8.95 -19.74
N PRO A 100 -13.20 -8.96 -18.42
CA PRO A 100 -12.90 -7.82 -17.56
C PRO A 100 -11.41 -7.46 -17.67
N ILE A 101 -11.12 -6.18 -17.76
CA ILE A 101 -9.79 -5.59 -17.90
C ILE A 101 -8.90 -6.02 -16.73
N THR A 102 -9.48 -6.15 -15.53
CA THR A 102 -8.78 -6.63 -14.32
C THR A 102 -8.75 -8.15 -14.17
N SER A 103 -9.11 -8.93 -15.20
CA SER A 103 -8.99 -10.40 -15.21
C SER A 103 -7.56 -10.89 -14.92
N GLY A 104 -6.55 -10.06 -15.18
CA GLY A 104 -5.17 -10.29 -14.75
C GLY A 104 -4.36 -9.02 -14.61
N LEU A 105 -3.32 -9.06 -13.76
CA LEU A 105 -2.44 -7.91 -13.50
C LEU A 105 -1.74 -7.42 -14.78
N ARG A 106 -1.29 -8.35 -15.64
CA ARG A 106 -0.66 -8.00 -16.93
C ARG A 106 -1.63 -7.33 -17.90
N SER A 107 -2.89 -7.77 -17.93
CA SER A 107 -3.92 -7.17 -18.77
C SER A 107 -4.26 -5.76 -18.29
N ALA A 108 -4.46 -5.60 -16.98
CA ALA A 108 -4.74 -4.30 -16.38
C ALA A 108 -3.58 -3.30 -16.59
N THR A 109 -2.34 -3.71 -16.33
CA THR A 109 -1.16 -2.85 -16.57
C THR A 109 -0.97 -2.51 -18.04
N LYS A 110 -1.21 -3.46 -18.96
CA LYS A 110 -1.16 -3.19 -20.41
C LYS A 110 -2.24 -2.18 -20.81
N HIS A 111 -3.47 -2.32 -20.30
CA HIS A 111 -4.55 -1.39 -20.57
C HIS A 111 -4.24 0.02 -20.03
N LEU A 112 -3.79 0.14 -18.78
CA LEU A 112 -3.37 1.41 -18.19
C LEU A 112 -2.26 2.08 -19.01
N ARG A 113 -1.26 1.29 -19.44
CA ARG A 113 -0.15 1.79 -20.25
C ARG A 113 -0.58 2.22 -21.65
N ALA A 114 -1.54 1.51 -22.26
CA ALA A 114 -2.08 1.88 -23.56
C ALA A 114 -2.81 3.23 -23.52
N ARG A 115 -3.48 3.56 -22.40
CA ARG A 115 -4.29 4.77 -22.26
C ARG A 115 -3.51 6.02 -21.83
N GLY A 116 -2.40 5.87 -21.07
CA GLY A 116 -1.67 7.01 -20.50
C GLY A 116 -0.15 6.87 -20.43
N GLY A 117 0.43 5.91 -21.15
CA GLY A 117 1.87 5.66 -21.15
C GLY A 117 2.40 4.98 -19.88
N PHE A 118 3.73 4.92 -19.74
CA PHE A 118 4.40 4.21 -18.64
C PHE A 118 4.01 4.72 -17.24
N TRP A 119 3.83 6.04 -17.11
CA TRP A 119 3.48 6.70 -15.84
C TRP A 119 1.98 6.63 -15.49
N SER A 120 1.14 6.07 -16.37
CA SER A 120 -0.29 5.87 -16.10
C SER A 120 -0.54 4.98 -14.89
N CYS A 121 0.36 4.02 -14.61
CA CYS A 121 0.29 3.20 -13.41
C CYS A 121 0.48 4.01 -12.10
N PHE A 122 1.09 5.21 -12.18
CA PHE A 122 1.31 6.13 -11.06
C PHE A 122 0.18 7.15 -10.88
N ARG A 123 -0.99 6.86 -11.44
CA ARG A 123 -2.17 7.73 -11.34
C ARG A 123 -2.59 7.91 -9.89
N GLY A 124 -2.63 9.16 -9.44
CA GLY A 124 -2.95 9.51 -8.04
C GLY A 124 -1.77 9.42 -7.07
N PHE A 125 -0.55 9.12 -7.53
CA PHE A 125 0.59 8.81 -6.67
C PHE A 125 0.94 9.92 -5.68
N ARG A 126 0.95 11.19 -6.11
CA ARG A 126 1.23 12.34 -5.22
C ARG A 126 0.23 12.41 -4.06
N MET A 127 -1.03 12.12 -4.34
CA MET A 127 -2.10 12.15 -3.36
C MET A 127 -2.00 10.97 -2.39
N TYR A 128 -1.65 9.80 -2.93
CA TYR A 128 -1.32 8.62 -2.14
C TYR A 128 -0.19 8.89 -1.16
N LEU A 129 0.90 9.48 -1.62
CA LEU A 129 2.04 9.82 -0.78
C LEU A 129 1.66 10.84 0.31
N THR A 130 0.80 11.82 0.01
CA THR A 130 0.35 12.78 1.03
C THR A 130 -0.47 12.13 2.13
N PHE A 131 -1.49 11.32 1.80
CA PHE A 131 -2.32 10.73 2.85
C PHE A 131 -1.61 9.58 3.57
N THR A 132 -0.88 8.74 2.83
CA THR A 132 -0.17 7.59 3.39
C THR A 132 1.07 8.04 4.15
N GLY A 133 1.82 9.02 3.65
CA GLY A 133 2.96 9.61 4.34
C GLY A 133 2.54 10.36 5.61
N PHE A 134 1.49 11.18 5.55
CA PHE A 134 1.01 11.87 6.75
C PHE A 134 0.44 10.91 7.80
N ALA A 135 -0.33 9.89 7.37
CA ALA A 135 -0.90 8.90 8.28
C ALA A 135 0.14 7.91 8.84
N ASN A 136 1.12 7.46 8.05
CA ASN A 136 2.08 6.44 8.48
C ASN A 136 3.40 7.05 9.01
N LEU A 137 4.00 8.03 8.31
CA LEU A 137 5.25 8.69 8.74
C LEU A 137 4.96 9.80 9.74
N GLY A 138 3.94 10.63 9.50
CA GLY A 138 3.55 11.70 10.42
C GLY A 138 3.16 11.17 11.79
N ALA A 139 2.21 10.23 11.85
CA ALA A 139 1.81 9.61 13.12
C ALA A 139 2.93 8.74 13.72
N GLY A 140 3.65 7.95 12.92
CA GLY A 140 4.75 7.10 13.42
C GLY A 140 5.87 7.90 14.09
N PHE A 141 6.36 8.98 13.47
CA PHE A 141 7.43 9.80 14.03
C PHE A 141 6.97 10.71 15.17
N LEU A 142 5.79 11.35 15.09
CA LEU A 142 5.27 12.17 16.19
C LEU A 142 4.92 11.33 17.42
N ILE A 143 4.34 10.14 17.23
CA ILE A 143 4.01 9.25 18.34
C ILE A 143 5.29 8.69 18.96
N GLN A 144 6.29 8.27 18.19
CA GLN A 144 7.57 7.84 18.77
C GLN A 144 8.30 9.01 19.48
N ALA A 145 8.27 10.23 18.93
CA ALA A 145 8.89 11.40 19.56
C ALA A 145 8.21 11.82 20.88
N ILE A 146 6.89 11.60 21.03
CA ILE A 146 6.12 11.97 22.23
C ILE A 146 6.00 10.79 23.23
N VAL A 147 6.08 9.54 22.75
CA VAL A 147 5.75 8.32 23.52
C VAL A 147 6.99 7.49 23.90
N VAL A 148 8.18 7.76 23.37
CA VAL A 148 9.44 7.19 23.90
C VAL A 148 9.79 7.89 25.23
N THR A 149 8.96 7.65 26.24
CA THR A 149 9.35 7.75 27.63
C THR A 149 9.52 6.31 28.11
N PRO A 150 10.71 5.89 28.59
CA PRO A 150 11.03 4.49 28.91
C PRO A 150 10.08 3.79 29.92
N ASN A 151 9.23 4.54 30.63
CA ASN A 151 8.36 4.06 31.69
C ASN A 151 6.87 3.90 31.32
N ARG A 152 6.45 4.06 30.05
CA ARG A 152 5.04 3.89 29.69
C ARG A 152 4.69 2.43 29.38
N SER A 153 3.60 1.95 29.98
CA SER A 153 3.05 0.60 29.77
C SER A 153 2.78 0.30 28.28
N VAL A 154 2.99 -0.96 27.88
CA VAL A 154 2.73 -1.49 26.53
C VAL A 154 1.32 -1.12 26.04
N SER A 155 0.34 -1.16 26.94
CA SER A 155 -1.06 -0.81 26.63
C SER A 155 -1.19 0.64 26.18
N VAL A 156 -0.50 1.59 26.83
CA VAL A 156 -0.55 3.02 26.48
C VAL A 156 0.05 3.26 25.09
N SER A 157 1.12 2.54 24.76
CA SER A 157 1.79 2.64 23.46
C SER A 157 0.93 2.08 22.33
N PHE A 158 0.27 0.94 22.57
CA PHE A 158 -0.69 0.37 21.64
C PHE A 158 -1.86 1.32 21.37
N PHE A 159 -2.54 1.79 22.41
CA PHE A 159 -3.70 2.67 22.25
C PHE A 159 -3.33 4.00 21.60
N SER A 160 -2.19 4.59 21.98
CA SER A 160 -1.71 5.84 21.37
C SER A 160 -1.40 5.66 19.88
N SER A 161 -0.71 4.58 19.50
CA SER A 161 -0.45 4.27 18.08
C SER A 161 -1.74 4.02 17.30
N PHE A 162 -2.63 3.19 17.84
CA PHE A 162 -3.88 2.83 17.20
C PHE A 162 -4.78 4.04 16.98
N PHE A 163 -5.07 4.81 18.04
CA PHE A 163 -5.95 5.96 17.94
C PHE A 163 -5.31 7.11 17.16
N GLY A 164 -4.00 7.32 17.28
CA GLY A 164 -3.29 8.34 16.50
C GLY A 164 -3.37 8.05 15.00
N GLN A 165 -3.09 6.81 14.59
CA GLN A 165 -3.23 6.37 13.19
C GLN A 165 -4.68 6.41 12.72
N PHE A 166 -5.63 5.99 13.54
CA PHE A 166 -7.05 5.97 13.21
C PHE A 166 -7.60 7.38 13.00
N ILE A 167 -7.34 8.30 13.94
CA ILE A 167 -7.77 9.70 13.86
C ILE A 167 -7.12 10.37 12.65
N GLY A 168 -5.81 10.20 12.46
CA GLY A 168 -5.10 10.74 11.29
C GLY A 168 -5.68 10.22 9.97
N SER A 169 -5.99 8.92 9.89
CA SER A 169 -6.60 8.31 8.71
C SER A 169 -8.04 8.80 8.47
N MET A 170 -8.82 9.04 9.52
CA MET A 170 -10.19 9.56 9.43
C MET A 170 -10.24 11.04 9.02
N LEU A 171 -9.28 11.85 9.47
CA LEU A 171 -9.13 13.24 9.01
C LEU A 171 -8.78 13.29 7.51
N LEU A 172 -8.05 12.29 7.03
CA LEU A 172 -7.65 12.15 5.62
C LEU A 172 -8.62 11.31 4.78
N ALA A 173 -9.79 10.92 5.31
CA ALA A 173 -10.73 10.05 4.60
C ALA A 173 -11.26 10.67 3.28
N THR A 174 -11.48 11.98 3.25
CA THR A 174 -11.87 12.71 2.02
C THR A 174 -10.75 12.72 0.99
N LEU A 175 -9.49 12.81 1.44
CA LEU A 175 -8.31 12.70 0.58
C LEU A 175 -8.16 11.26 0.04
N GLN A 176 -8.46 10.24 0.85
CA GLN A 176 -8.46 8.85 0.41
C GLN A 176 -9.55 8.58 -0.64
N MET A 177 -10.74 9.15 -0.45
CA MET A 177 -11.84 9.08 -1.43
C MET A 177 -11.46 9.77 -2.76
N ALA A 178 -10.93 10.99 -2.70
CA ALA A 178 -10.53 11.70 -3.90
C ALA A 178 -9.34 11.00 -4.61
N TRP A 179 -8.49 10.25 -3.89
CA TRP A 179 -7.52 9.35 -4.52
C TRP A 179 -8.20 8.22 -5.30
N VAL A 180 -9.23 7.58 -4.73
CA VAL A 180 -10.02 6.53 -5.43
C VAL A 180 -10.63 7.08 -6.71
N HIS A 181 -11.27 8.25 -6.66
CA HIS A 181 -11.79 8.92 -7.85
C HIS A 181 -10.71 9.21 -8.88
N ARG A 182 -9.53 9.61 -8.43
CA ARG A 182 -8.40 9.84 -9.32
C ARG A 182 -7.90 8.56 -9.97
N VAL A 183 -7.98 7.42 -9.31
CA VAL A 183 -7.64 6.13 -9.92
C VAL A 183 -8.69 5.68 -10.94
N ILE A 184 -9.97 5.98 -10.70
CA ILE A 184 -11.10 5.50 -11.51
C ILE A 184 -11.43 6.41 -12.70
N ALA A 185 -11.32 7.74 -12.57
CA ALA A 185 -11.60 8.65 -13.67
C ALA A 185 -10.63 8.41 -14.83
N ASP A 186 -11.01 8.71 -16.08
CA ASP A 186 -10.12 8.62 -17.25
C ASP A 186 -9.33 9.91 -17.47
N LYS A 187 -9.99 11.08 -17.44
CA LYS A 187 -9.32 12.39 -17.41
C LYS A 187 -9.19 12.89 -15.97
N SER A 188 -8.27 13.83 -15.71
CA SER A 188 -8.06 14.38 -14.37
C SER A 188 -8.85 15.70 -14.21
N PRO A 189 -10.04 15.69 -13.57
CA PRO A 189 -10.85 16.89 -13.36
C PRO A 189 -10.28 17.76 -12.24
N ARG A 190 -9.33 18.64 -12.54
CA ARG A 190 -8.65 19.48 -11.53
C ARG A 190 -9.61 20.35 -10.69
N SER A 191 -10.79 20.70 -11.21
CA SER A 191 -11.81 21.49 -10.50
C SER A 191 -12.65 20.66 -9.53
N SER A 192 -13.11 19.48 -9.95
CA SER A 192 -14.06 18.68 -9.16
C SER A 192 -13.45 18.14 -7.85
N TYR A 193 -12.15 17.82 -7.83
CA TYR A 193 -11.47 17.39 -6.60
C TYR A 193 -11.47 18.45 -5.50
N ARG A 194 -11.36 19.75 -5.85
CA ARG A 194 -11.41 20.83 -4.84
C ARG A 194 -12.78 20.90 -4.18
N ARG A 195 -13.86 20.60 -4.91
CA ARG A 195 -15.23 20.55 -4.37
C ARG A 195 -15.42 19.34 -3.44
N MET A 196 -14.77 18.21 -3.73
CA MET A 196 -14.91 16.95 -2.98
C MET A 196 -14.04 16.85 -1.73
N LEU A 197 -12.98 17.66 -1.63
CA LEU A 197 -12.17 17.80 -0.40
C LEU A 197 -12.91 18.54 0.73
N GLY A 198 -14.11 19.08 0.45
CA GLY A 198 -14.95 19.74 1.44
C GLY A 198 -15.50 18.79 2.51
N LEU A 199 -15.54 19.26 3.76
CA LEU A 199 -16.09 18.53 4.92
C LEU A 199 -17.56 18.13 4.75
N GLN A 200 -18.29 18.75 3.83
CA GLN A 200 -19.69 18.43 3.52
C GLN A 200 -19.88 16.98 3.04
N HIS A 201 -18.88 16.39 2.38
CA HIS A 201 -18.92 15.01 1.89
C HIS A 201 -18.42 14.00 2.94
N TRP A 202 -17.74 14.49 3.99
CA TRP A 202 -17.19 13.66 5.06
C TRP A 202 -18.20 12.71 5.71
N PRO A 203 -19.42 13.13 6.13
CA PRO A 203 -20.37 12.21 6.76
C PRO A 203 -20.88 11.11 5.82
N ARG A 204 -20.79 11.31 4.50
CA ARG A 204 -21.20 10.31 3.52
C ARG A 204 -20.18 9.16 3.42
N ILE A 205 -18.88 9.48 3.49
CA ILE A 205 -17.80 8.49 3.37
C ILE A 205 -17.31 7.95 4.72
N ALA A 206 -17.48 8.73 5.80
CA ALA A 206 -17.01 8.42 7.15
C ALA A 206 -17.32 6.99 7.63
N PRO A 207 -18.54 6.42 7.49
CA PRO A 207 -18.82 5.07 8.01
C PRO A 207 -18.03 3.97 7.28
N ALA A 208 -17.86 4.10 5.96
CA ALA A 208 -17.06 3.16 5.17
C ALA A 208 -15.56 3.34 5.43
N ALA A 209 -15.10 4.58 5.56
CA ALA A 209 -13.73 4.90 5.93
C ALA A 209 -13.40 4.39 7.33
N ALA A 210 -14.31 4.54 8.30
CA ALA A 210 -14.13 4.08 9.67
C ALA A 210 -13.94 2.57 9.74
N LEU A 211 -14.79 1.79 9.07
CA LEU A 211 -14.67 0.33 9.04
C LEU A 211 -13.30 -0.11 8.46
N TYR A 212 -12.93 0.43 7.30
CA TYR A 212 -11.66 0.09 6.65
C TYR A 212 -10.44 0.52 7.48
N ASN A 213 -10.41 1.78 7.92
CA ASN A 213 -9.29 2.34 8.67
C ASN A 213 -9.15 1.72 10.06
N PHE A 214 -10.26 1.34 10.72
CA PHE A 214 -10.22 0.62 12.00
C PHE A 214 -9.49 -0.71 11.86
N LEU A 215 -9.90 -1.54 10.88
CA LEU A 215 -9.28 -2.84 10.64
C LEU A 215 -7.82 -2.70 10.21
N ARG A 216 -7.50 -1.69 9.38
CA ARG A 216 -6.12 -1.40 8.96
C ARG A 216 -5.25 -0.97 10.15
N CYS A 217 -5.72 -0.03 10.98
CA CYS A 217 -4.98 0.43 12.16
C CYS A 217 -4.82 -0.68 13.20
N ALA A 218 -5.81 -1.57 13.32
CA ALA A 218 -5.72 -2.73 14.21
C ALA A 218 -4.59 -3.65 13.75
N ALA A 219 -4.55 -3.98 12.46
CA ALA A 219 -3.51 -4.83 11.88
C ALA A 219 -2.10 -4.25 12.06
N LEU A 220 -1.95 -2.93 11.90
CA LEU A 220 -0.66 -2.25 12.06
C LEU A 220 -0.25 -2.06 13.53
N SER A 221 -1.19 -2.00 14.46
CA SER A 221 -0.89 -1.77 15.88
C SER A 221 -0.64 -3.06 16.67
N LEU A 222 -1.09 -4.22 16.19
CA LEU A 222 -0.91 -5.51 16.90
C LEU A 222 0.56 -5.88 17.19
N PRO A 223 1.54 -5.64 16.30
CA PRO A 223 2.95 -5.88 16.61
C PRO A 223 3.45 -5.06 17.82
N ILE A 224 2.92 -3.83 18.00
CA ILE A 224 3.24 -2.96 19.15
C ILE A 224 2.70 -3.56 20.45
N ALA A 225 1.53 -4.21 20.41
CA ALA A 225 0.99 -4.89 21.58
C ALA A 225 1.84 -6.10 22.00
N ALA A 226 2.44 -6.80 21.02
CA ALA A 226 3.18 -8.03 21.27
C ALA A 226 4.62 -7.83 21.79
N VAL A 227 5.27 -6.71 21.44
CA VAL A 227 6.70 -6.48 21.76
C VAL A 227 6.98 -5.10 22.35
N GLY A 228 5.95 -4.26 22.51
CA GLY A 228 6.10 -2.86 22.89
C GLY A 228 6.63 -1.97 21.75
N PRO A 229 6.61 -0.64 21.93
CA PRO A 229 7.00 0.33 20.90
C PRO A 229 8.49 0.24 20.50
N ALA A 230 9.36 -0.19 21.42
CA ALA A 230 10.78 -0.42 21.14
C ALA A 230 11.04 -1.71 20.36
N GLY A 231 10.11 -2.68 20.38
CA GLY A 231 10.25 -3.99 19.72
C GLY A 231 9.50 -4.12 18.39
N ALA A 232 8.56 -3.21 18.10
CA ALA A 232 7.72 -3.25 16.90
C ALA A 232 8.37 -2.64 15.64
N GLY A 233 9.60 -2.13 15.75
CA GLY A 233 10.33 -1.49 14.66
C GLY A 233 11.53 -2.32 14.16
N TRP A 234 12.62 -1.61 13.84
CA TRP A 234 13.89 -2.14 13.32
C TRP A 234 14.49 -3.26 14.18
N THR A 235 14.19 -3.25 15.47
CA THR A 235 14.55 -4.27 16.46
C THR A 235 14.04 -5.67 16.10
N SER A 236 12.88 -5.78 15.47
CA SER A 236 12.38 -7.09 15.01
C SER A 236 13.20 -7.66 13.85
N VAL A 237 13.77 -6.82 12.99
CA VAL A 237 14.66 -7.22 11.88
C VAL A 237 16.06 -7.55 12.41
N THR A 238 16.57 -6.81 13.40
CA THR A 238 17.86 -7.13 14.03
C THR A 238 17.79 -8.41 14.88
N VAL A 239 16.65 -8.69 15.53
CA VAL A 239 16.43 -9.96 16.25
C VAL A 239 16.45 -11.16 15.29
N VAL A 240 15.96 -11.03 14.05
CA VAL A 240 16.09 -12.08 13.03
C VAL A 240 17.57 -12.31 12.67
N ALA A 241 18.34 -11.24 12.51
CA ALA A 241 19.77 -11.33 12.19
C ALA A 241 20.59 -11.99 13.30
N GLU A 242 20.27 -11.71 14.58
CA GLU A 242 21.02 -12.23 15.73
C GLU A 242 20.59 -13.64 16.17
N GLN A 243 19.31 -13.99 16.04
CA GLN A 243 18.74 -15.24 16.59
C GLN A 243 18.44 -16.32 15.53
N GLY A 244 18.80 -16.07 14.27
CA GLY A 244 18.61 -17.00 13.16
C GLY A 244 17.16 -17.49 13.03
N TYR A 245 16.94 -18.81 12.96
CA TYR A 245 15.61 -19.41 12.81
C TYR A 245 14.63 -19.02 13.92
N LYS A 246 15.07 -18.93 15.18
CA LYS A 246 14.20 -18.55 16.30
C LYS A 246 13.75 -17.09 16.17
N GLY A 247 14.64 -16.22 15.70
CA GLY A 247 14.32 -14.82 15.38
C GLY A 247 13.31 -14.71 14.23
N LEU A 248 13.49 -15.50 13.17
CA LEU A 248 12.55 -15.57 12.05
C LEU A 248 11.15 -16.03 12.49
N LEU A 249 11.06 -17.10 13.27
CA LEU A 249 9.78 -17.62 13.76
C LEU A 249 9.06 -16.58 14.63
N ARG A 250 9.81 -15.88 15.49
CA ARG A 250 9.31 -14.79 16.33
C ARG A 250 8.82 -13.61 15.48
N PHE A 251 9.58 -13.21 14.45
CA PHE A 251 9.18 -12.17 13.51
C PHE A 251 7.87 -12.53 12.77
N LEU A 252 7.74 -13.76 12.29
CA LEU A 252 6.53 -14.25 11.64
C LEU A 252 5.32 -14.23 12.60
N ALA A 253 5.51 -14.70 13.84
CA ALA A 253 4.45 -14.73 14.86
C ALA A 253 3.98 -13.33 15.28
N ILE A 254 4.89 -12.34 15.32
CA ILE A 254 4.58 -10.98 15.78
C ILE A 254 4.01 -10.11 14.66
N ASN A 255 4.58 -10.18 13.45
CA ASN A 255 4.23 -9.27 12.36
C ASN A 255 3.29 -9.89 11.33
N VAL A 256 3.59 -11.12 10.91
CA VAL A 256 2.88 -11.76 9.78
C VAL A 256 1.58 -12.39 10.23
N LEU A 257 1.60 -13.12 11.36
CA LEU A 257 0.43 -13.83 11.85
C LEU A 257 -0.75 -12.90 12.18
N PRO A 258 -0.59 -11.77 12.90
CA PRO A 258 -1.71 -10.88 13.19
C PRO A 258 -2.26 -10.19 11.94
N ALA A 259 -1.38 -9.80 11.00
CA ALA A 259 -1.78 -9.25 9.71
C ALA A 259 -2.57 -10.29 8.88
N ALA A 260 -2.14 -11.54 8.88
CA ALA A 260 -2.82 -12.65 8.21
C ALA A 260 -4.21 -12.93 8.82
N CYS A 261 -4.36 -12.84 10.14
CA CYS A 261 -5.65 -13.02 10.82
C CYS A 261 -6.66 -11.93 10.49
N LEU A 262 -6.21 -10.68 10.28
CA LEU A 262 -7.08 -9.55 9.96
C LEU A 262 -7.33 -9.35 8.46
N LEU A 263 -6.45 -9.89 7.60
CA LEU A 263 -6.58 -9.82 6.15
C LEU A 263 -7.99 -10.19 5.62
N PRO A 264 -8.62 -11.30 6.05
CA PRO A 264 -9.96 -11.68 5.62
C PRO A 264 -11.04 -10.64 5.94
N ALA A 265 -10.85 -9.82 6.98
CA ALA A 265 -11.76 -8.73 7.34
C ALA A 265 -11.40 -7.42 6.61
N THR A 266 -10.11 -7.13 6.44
CA THR A 266 -9.64 -5.91 5.76
C THR A 266 -9.99 -5.90 4.28
N ILE A 267 -9.93 -7.05 3.60
CA ILE A 267 -10.27 -7.18 2.18
C ILE A 267 -11.71 -6.73 1.87
N PRO A 268 -12.77 -7.28 2.50
CA PRO A 268 -14.14 -6.85 2.23
C PRO A 268 -14.38 -5.40 2.65
N ALA A 269 -13.81 -4.95 3.77
CA ALA A 269 -13.92 -3.55 4.20
C ALA A 269 -13.34 -2.59 3.16
N ARG A 270 -12.21 -2.96 2.54
CA ARG A 270 -11.61 -2.19 1.45
C ARG A 270 -12.49 -2.17 0.20
N GLY A 271 -13.06 -3.31 -0.18
CA GLY A 271 -13.99 -3.39 -1.31
C GLY A 271 -15.21 -2.49 -1.09
N ILE A 272 -15.80 -2.52 0.11
CA ILE A 272 -16.91 -1.65 0.50
C ILE A 272 -16.51 -0.17 0.39
N PHE A 273 -15.39 0.22 1.00
CA PHE A 273 -14.90 1.60 0.95
C PHE A 273 -14.73 2.09 -0.49
N VAL A 274 -14.08 1.29 -1.35
CA VAL A 274 -13.84 1.66 -2.75
C VAL A 274 -15.15 1.82 -3.52
N ARG A 275 -16.13 0.92 -3.33
CA ARG A 275 -17.42 1.01 -4.03
C ARG A 275 -18.28 2.16 -3.54
N VAL A 276 -18.27 2.44 -2.23
CA VAL A 276 -18.92 3.63 -1.67
C VAL A 276 -18.28 4.90 -2.23
N ALA A 277 -16.94 4.98 -2.27
CA ALA A 277 -16.25 6.10 -2.90
C ALA A 277 -16.60 6.22 -4.39
N ALA A 278 -16.61 5.13 -5.15
CA ALA A 278 -16.96 5.12 -6.58
C ALA A 278 -18.40 5.58 -6.85
N SER A 279 -19.35 5.28 -5.96
CA SER A 279 -20.73 5.78 -6.08
C SER A 279 -20.88 7.30 -5.97
N MET A 280 -19.86 7.95 -5.42
CA MET A 280 -19.81 9.41 -5.27
C MET A 280 -18.96 10.06 -6.35
N LEU A 281 -18.56 9.34 -7.40
CA LEU A 281 -17.85 9.93 -8.54
C LEU A 281 -18.79 10.91 -9.27
N PRO A 282 -18.33 12.12 -9.67
CA PRO A 282 -19.17 13.06 -10.41
C PRO A 282 -19.65 12.44 -11.73
N GLU A 283 -20.86 12.77 -12.15
CA GLU A 283 -21.42 12.25 -13.41
C GLU A 283 -20.59 12.68 -14.64
N GLU A 284 -19.96 13.86 -14.54
CA GLU A 284 -19.07 14.49 -15.52
C GLU A 284 -17.81 13.67 -15.83
N ASP A 285 -17.40 12.76 -14.94
CA ASP A 285 -16.11 12.07 -15.04
C ASP A 285 -16.25 10.65 -15.61
N GLU A 286 -15.89 10.47 -16.88
CA GLU A 286 -15.84 9.15 -17.53
C GLU A 286 -14.86 8.21 -16.81
N PRO A 287 -15.28 6.98 -16.48
CA PRO A 287 -14.41 6.02 -15.81
C PRO A 287 -13.51 5.25 -16.78
N ILE A 288 -12.30 4.91 -16.33
CA ILE A 288 -11.34 4.14 -17.14
C ILE A 288 -11.80 2.69 -17.39
N VAL A 289 -12.61 2.16 -16.47
CA VAL A 289 -13.12 0.79 -16.50
C VAL A 289 -14.65 0.86 -16.40
N PRO A 290 -15.39 0.10 -17.23
CA PRO A 290 -16.84 0.09 -17.15
C PRO A 290 -17.29 -0.41 -15.77
N PHE A 291 -18.09 0.40 -15.09
CA PHE A 291 -18.74 0.00 -13.85
C PHE A 291 -20.13 0.61 -13.75
N ASP A 292 -21.01 -0.11 -13.04
CA ASP A 292 -22.36 0.33 -12.75
C ASP A 292 -22.39 1.48 -11.75
N ARG A 293 -22.68 2.70 -12.21
CA ARG A 293 -22.80 3.89 -11.35
C ARG A 293 -24.03 3.83 -10.42
N LEU A 294 -25.07 3.10 -10.81
CA LEU A 294 -26.31 2.97 -10.02
C LEU A 294 -26.25 1.78 -9.06
N PHE A 295 -25.25 0.90 -9.19
CA PHE A 295 -25.06 -0.33 -8.40
C PHE A 295 -26.35 -1.14 -8.24
N GLY A 296 -27.02 -1.45 -9.35
CA GLY A 296 -28.29 -2.18 -9.41
C GLY A 296 -29.49 -1.32 -9.02
N GLY A 297 -29.45 -0.01 -9.31
CA GLY A 297 -30.52 0.95 -8.99
C GLY A 297 -30.59 1.35 -7.51
N LYS A 298 -29.57 1.03 -6.72
CA LYS A 298 -29.50 1.33 -5.27
C LYS A 298 -28.93 2.72 -4.98
N VAL A 299 -28.20 3.30 -5.93
CA VAL A 299 -27.77 4.70 -5.87
C VAL A 299 -28.71 5.50 -6.75
N LYS A 300 -29.50 6.38 -6.14
CA LYS A 300 -30.28 7.39 -6.87
C LYS A 300 -29.49 8.69 -6.90
N PRO A 301 -29.27 9.31 -8.08
CA PRO A 301 -28.55 10.56 -8.19
C PRO A 301 -29.25 11.68 -7.41
N GLU A 302 -28.45 12.61 -6.88
CA GLU A 302 -28.91 13.69 -6.01
C GLU A 302 -29.87 14.64 -6.75
N ILE A 303 -29.74 14.72 -8.08
CA ILE A 303 -30.59 15.48 -9.01
C ILE A 303 -32.05 14.98 -9.00
N VAL A 304 -32.29 13.71 -8.65
CA VAL A 304 -33.63 13.08 -8.60
C VAL A 304 -34.11 12.89 -7.14
N GLY A 305 -33.53 13.64 -6.18
CA GLY A 305 -33.90 13.55 -4.76
C GLY A 305 -33.40 12.29 -4.04
N GLY A 306 -32.43 11.59 -4.63
CA GLY A 306 -31.79 10.43 -4.03
C GLY A 306 -30.66 10.78 -3.05
N SER A 307 -30.27 9.83 -2.18
CA SER A 307 -29.16 10.04 -1.24
C SER A 307 -27.78 10.16 -1.92
N GLY A 308 -27.66 9.90 -3.23
CA GLY A 308 -26.40 9.97 -3.99
C GLY A 308 -25.28 9.07 -3.46
N LYS A 309 -25.60 8.07 -2.64
CA LYS A 309 -24.61 7.22 -1.96
C LYS A 309 -25.04 5.76 -1.90
N LEU A 310 -24.06 4.88 -1.96
CA LEU A 310 -24.23 3.46 -1.68
C LEU A 310 -24.06 3.20 -0.17
N GLY A 311 -25.01 2.51 0.46
CA GLY A 311 -24.88 2.09 1.85
C GLY A 311 -23.81 1.01 2.05
N LEU A 312 -23.23 0.90 3.24
CA LEU A 312 -22.21 -0.13 3.58
C LEU A 312 -22.66 -1.55 3.21
N ARG A 313 -23.88 -1.91 3.63
CA ARG A 313 -24.47 -3.24 3.37
C ARG A 313 -24.73 -3.42 1.88
N ASP A 314 -25.30 -2.41 1.23
CA ASP A 314 -25.62 -2.43 -0.20
C ASP A 314 -24.35 -2.52 -1.06
N ALA A 315 -23.25 -1.90 -0.63
CA ALA A 315 -21.95 -1.97 -1.27
C ALA A 315 -21.31 -3.36 -1.20
N TRP A 316 -21.68 -4.21 -0.25
CA TRP A 316 -21.23 -5.60 -0.21
C TRP A 316 -22.18 -6.55 -0.92
N THR A 317 -23.50 -6.35 -0.77
CA THR A 317 -24.51 -7.25 -1.37
C THR A 317 -24.56 -7.12 -2.89
N THR A 318 -24.39 -5.91 -3.42
CA THR A 318 -24.29 -5.66 -4.88
C THR A 318 -22.95 -6.10 -5.46
N PHE A 319 -22.03 -6.63 -4.64
CA PHE A 319 -20.71 -7.05 -5.13
C PHE A 319 -20.83 -8.45 -5.70
N ASP A 320 -20.85 -8.53 -7.02
CA ASP A 320 -21.02 -9.80 -7.71
C ASP A 320 -19.93 -10.81 -7.34
N ARG A 321 -20.27 -12.11 -7.33
CA ARG A 321 -19.35 -13.19 -6.94
C ARG A 321 -18.09 -13.25 -7.82
N PRO A 322 -18.17 -13.29 -9.16
CA PRO A 322 -16.98 -13.26 -10.02
C PRO A 322 -16.13 -12.00 -9.80
N ALA A 323 -16.74 -10.82 -9.65
CA ALA A 323 -16.01 -9.58 -9.35
C ALA A 323 -15.26 -9.67 -8.00
N ARG A 324 -15.89 -10.20 -6.95
CA ARG A 324 -15.24 -10.47 -5.65
C ARG A 324 -14.05 -11.39 -5.77
N THR A 325 -14.20 -12.52 -6.47
CA THR A 325 -13.09 -13.48 -6.63
C THR A 325 -11.92 -12.86 -7.38
N ARG A 326 -12.18 -12.03 -8.39
CA ARG A 326 -11.16 -11.30 -9.15
C ARG A 326 -10.43 -10.29 -8.27
N PHE A 327 -11.16 -9.48 -7.51
CA PHE A 327 -10.62 -8.54 -6.54
C PHE A 327 -9.70 -9.22 -5.50
N VAL A 328 -10.18 -10.30 -4.86
CA VAL A 328 -9.40 -11.07 -3.89
C VAL A 328 -8.15 -11.66 -4.55
N LYS A 329 -8.27 -12.23 -5.75
CA LYS A 329 -7.13 -12.78 -6.50
C LYS A 329 -6.07 -11.72 -6.81
N VAL A 330 -6.47 -10.50 -7.17
CA VAL A 330 -5.54 -9.39 -7.42
C VAL A 330 -4.76 -9.05 -6.14
N ILE A 331 -5.46 -8.91 -5.01
CA ILE A 331 -4.83 -8.63 -3.71
C ILE A 331 -3.85 -9.73 -3.32
N LEU A 332 -4.27 -10.99 -3.37
CA LEU A 332 -3.42 -12.12 -2.99
C LEU A 332 -2.19 -12.24 -3.90
N LYS A 333 -2.34 -11.99 -5.20
CA LYS A 333 -1.19 -11.97 -6.13
C LYS A 333 -0.22 -10.83 -5.83
N ALA A 334 -0.72 -9.64 -5.52
CA ALA A 334 0.13 -8.51 -5.15
C ALA A 334 0.94 -8.82 -3.88
N LEU A 335 0.26 -9.31 -2.83
CA LEU A 335 0.91 -9.73 -1.58
C LEU A 335 1.95 -10.83 -1.80
N ALA A 336 1.65 -11.83 -2.64
CA ALA A 336 2.60 -12.89 -2.95
C ALA A 336 3.87 -12.34 -3.65
N ILE A 337 3.72 -11.38 -4.56
CA ILE A 337 4.85 -10.72 -5.23
C ILE A 337 5.67 -9.90 -4.24
N GLU A 338 5.02 -9.14 -3.34
CA GLU A 338 5.70 -8.36 -2.30
C GLU A 338 6.49 -9.26 -1.35
N VAL A 339 5.90 -10.36 -0.87
CA VAL A 339 6.59 -11.33 -0.02
C VAL A 339 7.77 -11.95 -0.77
N ALA A 340 7.60 -12.34 -2.03
CA ALA A 340 8.68 -12.90 -2.84
C ALA A 340 9.84 -11.90 -3.01
N LEU A 341 9.54 -10.64 -3.35
CA LEU A 341 10.54 -9.58 -3.46
C LEU A 341 11.24 -9.31 -2.13
N GLY A 342 10.50 -9.30 -1.02
CA GLY A 342 11.05 -9.14 0.33
C GLY A 342 12.01 -10.27 0.70
N VAL A 343 11.61 -11.53 0.49
CA VAL A 343 12.46 -12.71 0.76
C VAL A 343 13.71 -12.70 -0.11
N ILE A 344 13.57 -12.45 -1.41
CA ILE A 344 14.72 -12.38 -2.33
C ILE A 344 15.66 -11.23 -1.91
N GLY A 345 15.11 -10.06 -1.59
CA GLY A 345 15.88 -8.92 -1.12
C GLY A 345 16.68 -9.24 0.15
N ILE A 346 16.03 -9.84 1.16
CA ILE A 346 16.68 -10.25 2.41
C ILE A 346 17.79 -11.29 2.14
N LEU A 347 17.53 -12.31 1.33
CA LEU A 347 18.51 -13.35 1.01
C LEU A 347 19.73 -12.79 0.28
N LEU A 348 19.51 -11.87 -0.66
CA LEU A 348 20.59 -11.21 -1.38
C LEU A 348 21.42 -10.34 -0.44
N ILE A 349 20.77 -9.51 0.39
CA ILE A 349 21.48 -8.68 1.37
C ILE A 349 22.31 -9.56 2.31
N ALA A 350 21.73 -10.63 2.84
CA ALA A 350 22.44 -11.57 3.72
C ALA A 350 23.64 -12.23 3.02
N ARG A 351 23.47 -12.65 1.76
CA ARG A 351 24.55 -13.24 0.95
C ARG A 351 25.69 -12.24 0.72
N TRP A 352 25.35 -11.00 0.39
CA TRP A 352 26.33 -9.94 0.17
C TRP A 352 27.08 -9.56 1.44
N SER A 353 26.39 -9.46 2.58
CA SER A 353 27.01 -9.22 3.88
C SER A 353 28.01 -10.33 4.23
N TRP A 354 27.63 -11.60 4.05
CA TRP A 354 28.53 -12.73 4.28
C TRP A 354 29.77 -12.70 3.37
N LEU A 355 29.60 -12.34 2.10
CA LEU A 355 30.73 -12.19 1.18
C LEU A 355 31.70 -11.11 1.68
N ILE A 356 31.20 -9.94 2.06
CA ILE A 356 32.04 -8.85 2.59
C ILE A 356 32.83 -9.31 3.82
N ASP A 357 32.20 -10.05 4.74
CA ASP A 357 32.88 -10.60 5.92
C ASP A 357 33.95 -11.63 5.53
N SER A 358 33.70 -12.44 4.50
CA SER A 358 34.69 -13.40 3.97
C SER A 358 35.89 -12.76 3.26
N TRP A 359 35.77 -11.52 2.77
CA TRP A 359 36.91 -10.76 2.24
C TRP A 359 37.72 -10.05 3.33
N ARG A 360 37.16 -9.94 4.55
CA ARG A 360 37.75 -9.20 5.68
C ARG A 360 38.52 -10.07 6.66
N ASN A 361 38.20 -11.38 6.70
CA ASN A 361 38.91 -12.43 7.44
C ASN A 361 39.83 -13.19 6.50
#